data_AF-A0A816FGM0-F1
#
_entry.id   AF-A0A816FGM0-F1
#
_cell.length_a   1.000
_cell.length_b   1.000
_cell.length_c   1.000
_cell.angle_alpha   90.00
_cell.angle_beta   90.00
_cell.angle_gamma   90.00
#
_symmetry.space_group_name_H-M   'P 1'
#
loop_
_entity.id
_entity.type
_entity.pdbx_description
1 polymer ?
#
loop_
_entity_poly.entity_id
_entity_poly.type
_entity_poly.pdbx_seq_one_letter_code
_entity_poly.pdbx_strand_id
1 'polypeptide(L)'
;MVGFIMFQHIDARLQQIMRTKKPFGGVSVMVLGDFNQLRPVGDKYIFQFNNSYNALVDSSLWSLFELFELTEIMRQKDDKTFAIALSNLAKGTMTAEDIHLLKSRIVSTENLETIGDA
;
A
#
# COMPACT_ATOMS: atom_id res chain seq x y z
N MET A 1 -8.48 -0.54 0.74
CA MET A 1 -7.56 0.42 0.09
C MET A 1 -8.29 1.20 -0.98
N VAL A 2 -7.77 2.38 -1.33
CA VAL A 2 -8.33 3.22 -2.40
C VAL A 2 -7.81 2.74 -3.76
N GLY A 3 -8.72 2.44 -4.68
CA GLY A 3 -8.40 2.13 -6.07
C GLY A 3 -8.68 3.31 -7.01
N PHE A 4 -8.35 3.14 -8.29
CA PHE A 4 -8.44 4.18 -9.31
C PHE A 4 -9.85 4.80 -9.39
N ILE A 5 -10.90 3.98 -9.48
CA ILE A 5 -12.28 4.47 -9.64
C ILE A 5 -12.70 5.26 -8.41
N MET A 6 -12.42 4.75 -7.21
CA MET A 6 -12.72 5.45 -5.96
C MET A 6 -12.02 6.80 -5.88
N PHE A 7 -10.76 6.88 -6.32
CA PHE A 7 -9.99 8.13 -6.30
C PHE A 7 -10.58 9.19 -7.23
N GLN A 8 -11.02 8.79 -8.43
CA GLN A 8 -11.74 9.67 -9.37
C GLN A 8 -13.08 10.16 -8.78
N HIS A 9 -13.83 9.29 -8.10
CA HIS A 9 -15.08 9.69 -7.44
C HIS A 9 -14.85 10.72 -6.32
N ILE A 10 -13.76 10.60 -5.57
CA ILE A 10 -13.39 11.56 -4.52
C ILE A 10 -13.13 12.94 -5.14
N ASP A 11 -12.30 13.02 -6.18
CA ASP A 11 -12.04 14.27 -6.91
C ASP A 11 -13.34 14.90 -7.45
N ALA A 12 -14.13 14.12 -8.19
CA ALA A 12 -15.39 14.59 -8.77
C ALA A 12 -16.36 15.11 -7.69
N ARG A 13 -16.44 14.43 -6.54
CA ARG A 13 -17.30 14.85 -5.43
C ARG A 13 -16.81 16.16 -4.79
N LEU A 14 -15.50 16.31 -4.62
CA LEU A 14 -14.92 17.55 -4.08
C LEU A 14 -15.12 18.73 -5.04
N GLN A 15 -14.94 18.52 -6.34
CA GLN A 15 -15.23 19.53 -7.37
C GLN A 15 -16.70 20.00 -7.31
N GLN A 16 -17.65 19.07 -7.14
CA GLN A 16 -19.07 19.39 -6.99
C GLN A 16 -19.36 20.22 -5.74
N ILE A 17 -18.83 19.79 -4.58
CA ILE A 17 -19.04 20.46 -3.29
C ILE A 17 -18.44 21.87 -3.32
N MET A 18 -17.21 22.00 -3.81
CA MET A 18 -16.47 23.26 -3.87
C MET A 18 -16.88 24.15 -5.05
N ARG A 19 -17.79 23.69 -5.92
CA ARG A 19 -18.27 24.39 -7.12
C ARG A 19 -17.13 24.89 -8.01
N THR A 20 -16.10 24.06 -8.20
CA THR A 20 -14.93 24.38 -9.02
C THR A 20 -14.46 23.15 -9.79
N LYS A 21 -13.72 23.37 -10.88
CA LYS A 21 -13.10 22.31 -11.69
C LYS A 21 -11.62 22.10 -11.37
N LYS A 22 -11.10 22.77 -10.34
CA LYS A 22 -9.75 22.50 -9.85
C LYS A 22 -9.68 21.06 -9.32
N PRO A 23 -8.56 20.33 -9.53
CA PRO A 23 -8.36 19.02 -8.94
C PRO A 23 -8.66 19.03 -7.43
N PHE A 24 -9.36 18.01 -6.97
CA PHE A 24 -9.86 17.82 -5.61
C PHE A 24 -10.66 19.03 -5.09
N GLY A 25 -11.34 19.78 -5.95
CA GLY A 25 -12.05 20.99 -5.53
C GLY A 25 -11.13 22.11 -5.02
N GLY A 26 -9.83 22.05 -5.32
CA GLY A 26 -8.83 23.01 -4.85
C GLY A 26 -8.36 22.80 -3.42
N VAL A 27 -8.72 21.69 -2.75
CA VAL A 27 -8.14 21.35 -1.45
C VAL A 27 -6.74 20.75 -1.59
N SER A 28 -5.89 20.98 -0.60
CA SER A 28 -4.62 20.27 -0.49
C SER A 28 -4.88 18.82 -0.08
N VAL A 29 -4.32 17.87 -0.83
CA VAL A 29 -4.49 16.44 -0.60
C VAL A 29 -3.12 15.82 -0.33
N MET A 30 -3.02 15.07 0.76
CA MET A 30 -1.88 14.23 1.08
C MET A 30 -2.32 12.78 1.11
N VAL A 31 -1.56 11.91 0.47
CA VAL A 31 -1.82 10.47 0.41
C VAL A 31 -0.68 9.73 1.09
N LEU A 32 -1.02 8.75 1.93
CA LEU A 32 -0.07 7.87 2.60
C LEU A 32 -0.51 6.42 2.43
N GLY A 33 0.45 5.54 2.18
CA GLY A 33 0.17 4.13 2.00
C GLY A 33 1.39 3.36 1.52
N ASP A 34 1.19 2.07 1.33
CA ASP A 34 2.20 1.13 0.86
C ASP A 34 1.56 0.18 -0.15
N PHE A 35 2.03 0.25 -1.40
CA PHE A 35 1.50 -0.57 -2.49
C PHE A 35 1.97 -2.02 -2.44
N ASN A 36 2.97 -2.36 -1.61
CA ASN A 36 3.45 -3.73 -1.45
C ASN A 36 2.64 -4.53 -0.41
N GLN A 37 1.69 -3.90 0.31
CA GLN A 37 0.91 -4.60 1.34
C GLN A 37 -0.27 -5.37 0.77
N LEU A 38 -1.28 -4.64 0.30
CA LEU A 38 -2.49 -5.21 -0.28
C LEU A 38 -2.74 -4.51 -1.61
N ARG A 39 -3.55 -5.13 -2.47
CA ARG A 39 -4.10 -4.52 -3.69
C ARG A 39 -5.53 -4.03 -3.46
N PRO A 40 -6.04 -3.02 -4.20
CA PRO A 40 -7.45 -2.66 -4.12
C PRO A 40 -8.32 -3.86 -4.49
N VAL A 41 -9.42 -4.05 -3.76
CA VAL A 41 -10.37 -5.14 -4.00
C VAL A 41 -11.38 -4.65 -5.03
N GLY A 42 -11.51 -5.37 -6.15
CA GLY A 42 -12.46 -5.02 -7.21
C GLY A 42 -12.12 -3.74 -7.99
N ASP A 43 -10.92 -3.18 -7.82
CA ASP A 43 -10.47 -1.96 -8.48
C ASP A 43 -8.99 -2.09 -8.89
N LYS A 44 -8.53 -1.17 -9.74
CA LYS A 44 -7.14 -1.04 -10.19
C LYS A 44 -6.34 -0.17 -9.23
N TYR A 45 -5.01 -0.28 -9.26
CA TYR A 45 -4.17 0.68 -8.55
C TYR A 45 -4.37 2.09 -9.09
N ILE A 46 -4.25 3.09 -8.22
CA ILE A 46 -4.46 4.51 -8.56
C ILE A 46 -3.50 5.04 -9.64
N PHE A 47 -2.33 4.42 -9.80
CA PHE A 47 -1.35 4.74 -10.83
C PHE A 47 -1.53 3.97 -12.15
N GLN A 48 -2.46 3.01 -12.23
CA GLN A 48 -2.67 2.22 -13.45
C GLN A 48 -3.56 2.98 -14.45
N PHE A 49 -3.11 3.10 -15.70
CA PHE A 49 -3.88 3.68 -16.78
C PHE A 49 -4.98 2.73 -17.30
N ASN A 50 -6.06 3.30 -17.84
CA ASN A 50 -7.03 2.55 -18.62
C ASN A 50 -6.53 2.42 -20.07
N ASN A 51 -6.10 1.23 -20.48
CA ASN A 51 -5.65 0.93 -21.85
C ASN A 51 -6.78 0.92 -22.90
N SER A 52 -7.99 1.34 -22.56
CA SER A 52 -9.06 1.56 -23.54
C SER A 52 -8.76 2.85 -24.32
N TYR A 53 -9.03 2.85 -25.63
CA TYR A 53 -8.79 3.89 -26.64
C TYR A 53 -9.22 5.35 -26.32
N ASN A 54 -9.67 5.65 -25.09
CA ASN A 54 -9.93 6.98 -24.53
C ASN A 54 -8.68 7.65 -23.94
N ALA A 55 -7.47 7.19 -24.26
CA ALA A 55 -6.19 7.70 -23.77
C ALA A 55 -5.89 9.17 -24.16
N LEU A 56 -6.75 9.83 -24.93
CA LEU A 56 -6.62 11.24 -25.30
C LEU A 56 -7.10 12.21 -24.20
N VAL A 57 -7.69 11.72 -23.10
CA VAL A 57 -8.27 12.56 -22.04
C VAL A 57 -7.76 12.24 -20.62
N ASP A 58 -7.04 11.13 -20.43
CA ASP A 58 -6.81 10.58 -19.09
C ASP A 58 -5.44 10.96 -18.51
N SER A 59 -5.26 12.23 -18.13
CA SER A 59 -4.18 12.56 -17.18
C SER A 59 -4.60 12.01 -15.81
N SER A 60 -4.06 10.85 -15.41
CA SER A 60 -4.35 10.25 -14.10
C SER A 60 -4.15 11.28 -12.98
N LEU A 61 -5.12 11.44 -12.07
CA LEU A 61 -5.00 12.30 -10.89
C LEU A 61 -3.72 12.04 -10.09
N TRP A 62 -3.20 10.81 -10.18
CA TRP A 62 -1.94 10.43 -9.56
C TRP A 62 -0.74 11.25 -10.04
N SER A 63 -0.73 11.74 -11.28
CA SER A 63 0.36 12.55 -11.83
C SER A 63 0.46 13.96 -11.21
N LEU A 64 -0.54 14.37 -10.41
CA LEU A 64 -0.53 15.63 -9.69
C LEU A 64 0.27 15.58 -8.39
N PHE A 65 0.68 14.38 -7.96
CA PHE A 65 1.37 14.18 -6.68
C PHE A 65 2.88 14.04 -6.88
N GLU A 66 3.62 14.56 -5.91
CA GLU A 66 5.04 14.27 -5.74
C GLU A 66 5.21 13.07 -4.80
N LEU A 67 6.07 12.11 -5.18
CA LEU A 67 6.30 10.90 -4.43
C LEU A 67 7.48 11.08 -3.48
N PHE A 68 7.27 10.79 -2.20
CA PHE A 68 8.32 10.68 -1.19
C PHE A 68 8.31 9.27 -0.59
N GLU A 69 9.43 8.58 -0.68
CA GLU A 69 9.62 7.24 -0.10
C GLU A 69 10.28 7.36 1.29
N LEU A 70 9.65 6.74 2.30
CA LEU A 70 10.27 6.57 3.61
C LEU A 70 11.10 5.28 3.62
N THR A 71 12.40 5.40 3.90
CA THR A 71 13.36 4.29 3.78
C THR A 71 13.78 3.68 5.13
N GLU A 72 13.43 4.31 6.24
CA GLU A 72 13.78 3.85 7.59
C GLU A 72 12.66 3.01 8.22
N ILE A 73 12.98 1.76 8.60
CA ILE A 73 12.03 0.84 9.24
C ILE A 73 12.09 1.02 10.77
N MET A 74 11.08 1.69 11.32
CA MET A 74 11.03 1.97 12.76
C MET A 74 10.42 0.83 13.59
N ARG A 75 9.54 0.01 13.01
CA ARG A 75 8.77 -1.01 13.75
C ARG A 75 9.63 -2.16 14.26
N GLN A 76 10.56 -2.65 13.43
CA GLN A 76 11.50 -3.74 13.77
C GLN A 76 12.92 -3.21 13.95
N LYS A 77 13.08 -1.96 14.44
CA LYS A 77 14.39 -1.29 14.52
C LYS A 77 15.47 -2.10 15.29
N ASP A 78 15.05 -2.88 16.28
CA ASP A 78 15.94 -3.67 17.14
C ASP A 78 16.24 -5.07 16.57
N ASP A 79 15.55 -5.48 15.49
CA ASP A 79 15.74 -6.76 14.80
C ASP A 79 15.89 -6.53 13.29
N LYS A 80 17.10 -6.10 12.90
CA LYS A 80 17.42 -5.77 11.51
C LYS A 80 17.27 -6.98 10.58
N THR A 81 17.61 -8.18 11.05
CA THR A 81 17.50 -9.41 10.25
C THR A 81 16.05 -9.69 9.89
N PHE A 82 15.14 -9.58 10.86
CA PHE A 82 13.71 -9.74 10.60
C PHE A 82 13.14 -8.61 9.75
N ALA A 83 13.57 -7.36 9.96
CA ALA A 83 13.15 -6.21 9.13
C ALA A 83 13.50 -6.41 7.64
N ILE A 84 14.70 -6.95 7.36
CA ILE A 84 15.15 -7.26 6.00
C ILE A 84 14.30 -8.39 5.41
N ALA A 85 14.09 -9.49 6.14
CA ALA A 85 13.29 -10.60 5.66
C ALA A 85 11.84 -10.19 5.31
N LEU A 86 11.22 -9.33 6.13
CA LEU A 86 9.88 -8.79 5.84
C LEU A 86 9.87 -7.86 4.62
N SER A 87 10.93 -7.06 4.42
CA SER A 87 11.06 -6.18 3.25
C SER A 87 11.22 -6.98 1.96
N ASN A 88 12.00 -8.07 1.99
CA ASN A 88 12.15 -8.98 0.86
C ASN A 88 10.86 -9.74 0.57
N LEU A 89 10.12 -10.16 1.60
CA LEU A 89 8.78 -10.74 1.45
C LEU A 89 7.83 -9.78 0.75
N ALA A 90 7.76 -8.52 1.18
CA ALA A 90 6.90 -7.50 0.57
C ALA A 90 7.24 -7.26 -0.92
N LYS A 91 8.53 -7.35 -1.30
CA LYS A 91 9.00 -7.21 -2.68
C LYS A 91 8.92 -8.50 -3.51
N GLY A 92 8.61 -9.64 -2.89
CA GLY A 92 8.65 -10.96 -3.55
C GLY A 92 10.07 -11.46 -3.89
N THR A 93 11.08 -11.06 -3.12
CA THR A 93 12.52 -11.30 -3.37
C THR A 93 13.23 -12.04 -2.23
N MET A 94 12.49 -12.85 -1.47
CA MET A 94 13.04 -13.58 -0.31
C MET A 94 14.21 -14.50 -0.66
N THR A 95 15.22 -14.53 0.19
CA THR A 95 16.32 -15.51 0.13
C THR A 95 15.97 -16.81 0.87
N ALA A 96 16.84 -17.82 0.77
CA ALA A 96 16.67 -19.07 1.52
C ALA A 96 16.74 -18.83 3.04
N GLU A 97 17.61 -17.91 3.47
CA GLU A 97 17.77 -17.49 4.87
C GLU A 97 16.54 -16.77 5.38
N ASP A 98 15.93 -15.89 4.58
CA ASP A 98 14.67 -15.22 4.94
C ASP A 98 13.56 -16.25 5.19
N ILE A 99 13.43 -17.23 4.28
CA ILE A 99 12.42 -18.30 4.40
C ILE A 99 12.70 -19.16 5.63
N HIS A 100 13.96 -19.51 5.88
CA HIS A 100 14.35 -20.28 7.06
C HIS A 100 14.01 -19.52 8.36
N LEU A 101 14.32 -18.22 8.42
CA LEU A 101 13.98 -17.35 9.55
C LEU A 101 12.47 -17.31 9.82
N LEU A 102 11.63 -17.20 8.79
CA LEU A 102 10.19 -17.21 9.00
C LEU A 102 9.68 -18.59 9.42
N LYS A 103 10.24 -19.67 8.87
CA LYS A 103 9.87 -21.04 9.23
C LYS A 103 10.26 -21.42 10.65
N SER A 104 11.36 -20.88 11.19
CA SER A 104 11.76 -21.16 12.58
C SER A 104 10.75 -20.63 13.62
N ARG A 105 9.83 -19.77 13.19
CA ARG A 105 8.75 -19.20 14.03
C ARG A 105 7.43 -19.97 13.92
N ILE A 106 7.40 -21.07 13.17
CA ILE A 106 6.25 -21.99 13.14
C ILE A 106 6.28 -22.78 14.45
N VAL A 107 5.25 -22.59 15.27
CA VAL A 107 5.07 -23.32 16.54
C VAL A 107 3.97 -24.36 16.33
N SER A 108 4.17 -25.60 16.81
CA SER A 108 3.14 -26.62 16.78
C SER A 108 2.02 -26.27 17.77
N THR A 109 0.79 -26.62 17.42
CA THR A 109 -0.37 -26.43 18.31
C THR A 109 -0.26 -27.24 19.61
N GLU A 110 0.47 -28.36 19.58
CA GLU A 110 0.79 -29.19 20.75
C GLU A 110 1.64 -28.45 21.81
N ASN A 111 2.41 -27.44 21.39
CA ASN A 111 3.26 -26.65 22.29
C ASN A 111 2.54 -25.42 22.88
N LEU A 112 1.27 -25.18 22.54
CA LEU A 112 0.52 -24.02 23.02
C LEU A 112 -0.16 -24.25 24.39
N GLU A 113 -0.19 -25.48 24.92
CA GLU A 113 -0.91 -25.85 26.16
C GLU A 113 -0.19 -25.52 27.49
N THR A 114 0.87 -24.70 27.49
CA THR A 114 1.63 -24.38 28.74
C THR A 114 1.55 -22.92 29.19
N ILE A 115 0.68 -22.10 28.61
CA ILE A 115 0.43 -20.73 29.10
C ILE A 115 -1.03 -20.59 29.54
N GLY A 116 -1.42 -21.41 30.50
CA GLY A 116 -2.65 -21.28 31.27
C GLY A 116 -2.31 -21.45 32.75
N ASP A 117 -2.70 -20.46 33.55
CA ASP A 117 -2.66 -20.38 35.02
C ASP A 117 -1.37 -19.83 35.66
N ALA A 118 -1.26 -18.49 35.67
CA ALA A 118 -0.63 -17.72 36.74
C ALA A 118 -1.42 -16.42 36.98
#